data_AF-G3IIZ5-F1
#
_entry.id   AF-G3IIZ5-F1
#
_cell.length_a   1.000
_cell.length_b   1.000
_cell.length_c   1.000
_cell.angle_alpha   90.00
_cell.angle_beta   90.00
_cell.angle_gamma   90.00
#
_symmetry.space_group_name_H-M   'P 1'
#
loop_
_entity.id
_entity.type
_entity.pdbx_description
1 polymer ?
#
loop_
_entity_poly.entity_id
_entity_poly.type
_entity_poly.pdbx_seq_one_letter_code
_entity_poly.pdbx_strand_id
1 'polypeptide(L)'
;MERLSADYGKKSKLEFSIYPAPQVSTAVVEAHNSILTTHTTLEYSDCAFMVDNEYIYDICCRNLDVEHPTYTNLNHLISQIVSSITSSLRFDGALNVDLTEFQTSLAPYPRIHFPLATNGPVISAEKAYCEQLSVADITNACFEPANQMVKCDTRLGKYLARCLLYHGDVVPKDDSAAIDTIKTKHSIQFVDWYPTGFKVGINYQPPTVVPGGGLAKVQRAVCMLRNTITFAEPWARLDHKFDLMYAKHAFCVLLCGIQLVEEENRALKKNEERLELQEFQLKEAKHIAEEADRKYEEVARKLVIIEGDLERTEERAELAESRCREMDEQIRLMDQKCLSAAEEKYSQKEDKYEEEVKILTDKLKEAETRAEFAERSVAKLEKTINELEDKLKCTKEEHLCTQRILDQTLLVLNDM
;
A
#
# COMPACT_ATOMS: atom_id res chain seq x y z
N MET A 1 6.11 15.36 14.18
CA MET A 1 6.59 13.96 14.32
C MET A 1 5.72 12.99 13.53
N GLU A 2 4.39 12.99 13.71
CA GLU A 2 3.45 12.13 12.97
C GLU A 2 3.70 12.06 11.45
N ARG A 3 3.72 13.22 10.78
CA ARG A 3 3.98 13.29 9.32
C ARG A 3 5.36 12.77 8.94
N LEU A 4 6.39 13.11 9.72
CA LEU A 4 7.75 12.61 9.48
C LEU A 4 7.82 11.09 9.62
N SER A 5 7.06 10.51 10.56
CA SER A 5 6.96 9.06 10.70
C SER A 5 6.18 8.40 9.57
N ALA A 6 5.15 9.08 9.02
CA ALA A 6 4.42 8.61 7.85
C ALA A 6 5.32 8.59 6.60
N ASP A 7 6.07 9.67 6.35
CA ASP A 7 6.91 9.82 5.16
C ASP A 7 8.25 9.07 5.28
N TYR A 8 8.84 9.05 6.48
CA TYR A 8 10.20 8.56 6.75
C TYR A 8 10.25 7.55 7.91
N GLY A 9 9.32 6.58 7.94
CA GLY A 9 9.18 5.63 9.04
C GLY A 9 10.44 4.84 9.43
N LYS A 10 11.34 4.56 8.48
CA LYS A 10 12.60 3.81 8.72
C LYS A 10 13.76 4.66 9.27
N LYS A 11 13.61 5.99 9.36
CA LYS A 11 14.68 6.89 9.81
C LYS A 11 14.56 7.14 11.31
N SER A 12 15.69 7.11 12.02
CA SER A 12 15.76 7.44 13.44
C SER A 12 15.45 8.91 13.67
N LYS A 13 14.67 9.20 14.71
CA LYS A 13 14.20 10.54 15.09
C LYS A 13 14.65 10.82 16.53
N LEU A 14 15.55 11.78 16.68
CA LEU A 14 16.06 12.23 17.98
C LEU A 14 15.48 13.59 18.34
N GLU A 15 15.15 13.78 19.61
CA GLU A 15 14.62 15.04 20.14
C GLU A 15 15.56 15.63 21.19
N PHE A 16 15.70 16.95 21.19
CA PHE A 16 16.31 17.70 22.28
C PHE A 16 15.23 18.60 22.87
N SER A 17 14.63 18.16 23.98
CA SER A 17 13.41 18.74 24.53
C SER A 17 13.73 19.57 25.76
N ILE A 18 13.38 20.85 25.71
CA ILE A 18 13.56 21.77 26.84
C ILE A 18 12.42 21.55 27.85
N TYR A 19 12.77 21.09 29.04
CA TYR A 19 11.84 20.88 30.14
C TYR A 19 11.51 22.21 30.83
N PRO A 20 10.22 22.50 31.07
CA PRO A 20 9.78 23.79 31.59
C PRO A 20 10.17 23.98 33.06
N ALA A 21 10.62 25.19 33.38
CA ALA A 21 11.13 25.57 34.69
C ALA A 21 10.39 26.80 35.22
N PRO A 22 9.77 26.76 36.41
CA PRO A 22 8.96 27.88 36.93
C PRO A 22 9.70 29.22 37.01
N GLN A 23 11.01 29.19 37.31
CA GLN A 23 11.82 30.41 37.48
C GLN A 23 12.09 31.14 36.16
N VAL A 24 12.10 30.41 35.04
CA VAL A 24 12.45 30.90 33.70
C VAL A 24 11.25 30.79 32.73
N SER A 25 10.11 30.34 33.25
CA SER A 25 8.87 30.10 32.51
C SER A 25 8.22 31.42 32.12
N THR A 26 7.71 31.49 30.90
CA THR A 26 6.98 32.68 30.40
C THR A 26 5.48 32.42 30.28
N ALA A 27 5.06 31.15 30.33
CA ALA A 27 3.68 30.77 30.12
C ALA A 27 3.15 29.83 31.21
N VAL A 28 1.99 30.18 31.76
CA VAL A 28 1.31 29.42 32.82
C VAL A 28 0.82 28.05 32.34
N VAL A 29 0.57 27.90 31.04
CA VAL A 29 0.05 26.66 30.41
C VAL A 29 1.16 25.67 29.99
N GLU A 30 2.42 25.92 30.34
CA GLU A 30 3.55 25.07 29.90
C GLU A 30 3.38 23.60 30.28
N ALA A 31 2.87 23.28 31.48
CA ALA A 31 2.67 21.89 31.86
C ALA A 31 1.59 21.17 31.02
N HIS A 32 0.55 21.88 30.55
CA HIS A 32 -0.40 21.29 29.58
C HIS A 32 0.30 20.98 28.26
N ASN A 33 1.04 21.95 27.73
CA ASN A 33 1.74 21.80 26.45
C ASN A 33 2.76 20.65 26.51
N SER A 34 3.50 20.53 27.61
CA SER A 34 4.47 19.46 27.83
C SER A 34 3.83 18.07 27.90
N ILE A 35 2.69 17.89 28.58
CA ILE A 35 1.98 16.60 28.58
C ILE A 35 1.45 16.26 27.20
N LEU A 36 0.76 17.21 26.55
CA LEU A 36 0.14 16.98 25.24
C LEU A 36 1.18 16.66 24.16
N THR A 37 2.29 17.40 24.13
CA THR A 37 3.38 17.12 23.18
C THR A 37 4.03 15.78 23.48
N THR A 38 4.29 15.46 24.76
CA THR A 38 4.92 14.18 25.11
C THR A 38 4.01 13.02 24.72
N HIS A 39 2.71 13.09 25.01
CA HIS A 39 1.75 12.05 24.65
C HIS A 39 1.71 11.81 23.14
N THR A 40 1.69 12.88 22.34
CA THR A 40 1.60 12.78 20.87
C THR A 40 2.92 12.40 20.22
N THR A 41 4.08 12.72 20.80
CA THR A 41 5.39 12.35 20.22
C THR A 41 5.95 11.03 20.72
N LEU A 42 5.45 10.48 21.84
CA LEU A 42 5.97 9.28 22.50
C LEU A 42 6.10 8.06 21.56
N GLU A 43 5.16 7.87 20.65
CA GLU A 43 5.16 6.72 19.74
C GLU A 43 6.04 6.93 18.50
N TYR A 44 6.46 8.17 18.26
CA TYR A 44 7.18 8.56 17.05
C TYR A 44 8.63 8.96 17.30
N SER A 45 9.02 9.28 18.54
CA SER A 45 10.38 9.62 18.91
C SER A 45 11.16 8.36 19.29
N ASP A 46 12.37 8.20 18.76
CA ASP A 46 13.21 7.04 19.08
C ASP A 46 14.05 7.29 20.35
N CYS A 47 14.41 8.54 20.61
CA CYS A 47 15.15 8.97 21.79
C CYS A 47 15.04 10.48 22.00
N ALA A 48 14.70 10.88 23.23
CA ALA A 48 14.45 12.27 23.59
C ALA A 48 15.35 12.70 24.75
N PHE A 49 16.32 13.56 24.46
CA PHE A 49 17.22 14.16 25.44
C PHE A 49 16.53 15.35 26.08
N MET A 50 16.18 15.22 27.36
CA MET A 50 15.54 16.29 28.10
C MET A 50 16.55 17.19 28.79
N VAL A 51 16.23 18.47 28.81
CA VAL A 51 17.13 19.54 29.23
C VAL A 51 16.35 20.51 30.12
N ASP A 52 16.62 20.52 31.43
CA ASP A 52 15.89 21.30 32.42
C ASP A 52 16.47 22.71 32.57
N ASN A 53 15.67 23.71 32.23
CA ASN A 53 16.06 25.12 32.30
C ASN A 53 16.42 25.57 33.72
N GLU A 54 15.73 25.08 34.75
CA GLU A 54 16.01 25.46 36.16
C GLU A 54 17.39 24.95 36.54
N TYR A 55 17.69 23.73 36.12
CA TYR A 55 18.90 23.07 36.54
C TYR A 55 20.13 23.58 35.78
N ILE A 56 19.99 23.91 34.50
CA ILE A 56 21.05 24.61 33.76
C ILE A 56 21.29 25.99 34.34
N TYR A 57 20.24 26.71 34.72
CA TYR A 57 20.38 28.00 35.39
C TYR A 57 21.21 27.86 36.67
N ASP A 58 20.90 26.86 37.51
CA ASP A 58 21.67 26.57 38.72
C ASP A 58 23.13 26.18 38.44
N ILE A 59 23.41 25.46 37.35
CA ILE A 59 24.78 25.12 36.94
C ILE A 59 25.54 26.37 36.49
N CYS A 60 24.92 27.25 35.70
CA CYS A 60 25.54 28.51 35.30
C CYS A 60 25.86 29.40 36.50
N CYS A 61 24.96 29.48 37.49
CA CYS A 61 25.19 30.23 38.72
C CYS A 61 26.35 29.65 39.55
N ARG A 62 26.36 28.33 39.78
CA ARG A 62 27.33 27.70 40.69
C ARG A 62 28.71 27.47 40.06
N ASN A 63 28.75 27.02 38.82
CA ASN A 63 29.99 26.55 38.19
C ASN A 63 30.63 27.63 37.28
N LEU A 64 29.82 28.49 36.66
CA LEU A 64 30.31 29.54 35.76
C LEU A 64 30.41 30.92 36.43
N ASP A 65 30.03 31.01 37.71
CA ASP A 65 30.03 32.24 38.51
C ASP A 65 29.23 33.39 37.88
N VAL A 66 28.14 33.06 37.19
CA VAL A 66 27.22 34.03 36.57
C VAL A 66 26.02 34.26 37.49
N GLU A 67 25.92 35.41 38.16
CA GLU A 67 24.83 35.69 39.12
C GLU A 67 23.42 35.63 38.50
N HIS A 68 23.28 36.15 37.28
CA HIS A 68 22.01 36.18 36.53
C HIS A 68 22.18 35.62 35.12
N PRO A 69 22.17 34.29 34.94
CA PRO A 69 22.25 33.64 33.64
C PRO A 69 21.14 34.09 32.69
N THR A 70 21.53 34.54 31.51
CA THR A 70 20.60 34.84 30.41
C THR A 70 20.39 33.60 29.54
N TYR A 71 19.38 33.59 28.66
CA TYR A 71 19.20 32.50 27.68
C TYR A 71 20.44 32.27 26.81
N THR A 72 21.26 33.30 26.55
CA THR A 72 22.54 33.14 25.85
C THR A 72 23.50 32.26 26.62
N ASN A 73 23.58 32.42 27.95
CA ASN A 73 24.43 31.60 28.81
C ASN A 73 23.92 30.15 28.87
N LEU A 74 22.60 29.97 29.03
CA LEU A 74 21.97 28.65 29.04
C LEU A 74 22.22 27.93 27.71
N ASN A 75 21.96 28.60 26.59
CA ASN A 75 22.12 28.05 25.25
C ASN A 75 23.58 27.72 24.92
N HIS A 76 24.56 28.49 25.43
CA HIS A 76 25.97 28.11 25.31
C HIS A 76 26.25 26.76 25.97
N LEU A 77 25.72 26.50 27.18
CA LEU A 77 25.91 25.20 27.83
C LEU A 77 25.17 24.08 27.08
N ILE A 78 23.92 24.31 26.68
CA ILE A 78 23.12 23.34 25.89
C ILE A 78 23.83 23.00 24.59
N SER A 79 24.35 23.99 23.87
CA SER A 79 25.05 23.78 22.60
C SER A 79 26.29 22.91 22.75
N GLN A 80 27.01 22.99 23.87
CA GLN A 80 28.17 22.14 24.14
C GLN A 80 27.76 20.69 24.36
N ILE A 81 26.66 20.45 25.06
CA ILE A 81 26.14 19.10 25.30
C ILE A 81 25.63 18.49 23.99
N VAL A 82 24.84 19.25 23.22
CA VAL A 82 24.34 18.82 21.90
C VAL A 82 25.51 18.54 20.95
N SER A 83 26.56 19.38 20.98
CA SER A 83 27.79 19.14 20.22
C SER A 83 28.46 17.82 20.62
N SER A 84 28.57 17.54 21.92
CA SER A 84 29.16 16.30 22.45
C SER A 84 28.34 15.05 22.12
N ILE A 85 27.00 15.15 22.11
CA ILE A 85 26.12 14.03 21.75
C ILE A 85 26.17 13.74 20.24
N THR A 86 26.20 14.79 19.42
CA THR A 86 26.22 14.67 17.96
C THR A 86 27.63 14.53 17.37
N SER A 87 28.68 14.52 18.20
CA SER A 87 30.05 14.46 17.71
C SER A 87 30.36 13.13 17.01
N SER A 88 29.83 12.02 17.53
CA SER A 88 29.98 10.69 16.94
C SER A 88 29.36 10.57 15.54
N LEU A 89 28.44 11.48 15.20
CA LEU A 89 27.80 11.54 13.89
C LEU A 89 28.55 12.44 12.90
N ARG A 90 29.40 13.34 13.41
CA ARG A 90 30.08 14.38 12.63
C ARG A 90 31.56 14.09 12.43
N PHE A 91 32.17 13.39 13.36
CA PHE A 91 33.59 13.08 13.37
C PHE A 91 33.80 11.58 13.46
N ASP A 92 34.85 11.13 12.79
CA ASP A 92 35.32 9.77 12.93
C ASP A 92 36.07 9.62 14.26
N GLY A 93 35.71 8.59 15.03
CA GLY A 93 36.21 8.30 16.37
C GLY A 93 36.56 6.83 16.54
N ALA A 94 37.22 6.51 17.66
CA ALA A 94 37.67 5.13 17.93
C ALA A 94 36.51 4.15 18.16
N LEU A 95 35.35 4.66 18.59
CA LEU A 95 34.09 3.94 18.69
C LEU A 95 32.97 4.89 18.26
N ASN A 96 32.52 4.77 17.02
CA ASN A 96 31.43 5.60 16.48
C ASN A 96 30.09 5.02 16.93
N VAL A 97 29.34 5.80 17.72
CA VAL A 97 27.96 5.48 18.09
C VAL A 97 27.05 6.04 17.00
N ASP A 98 26.46 5.17 16.20
CA ASP A 98 25.47 5.52 15.17
C ASP A 98 24.13 5.95 15.81
N LEU A 99 23.29 6.65 15.05
CA LEU A 99 21.91 7.00 15.47
C LEU A 99 21.10 5.78 15.91
N THR A 100 21.22 4.68 15.16
CA THR A 100 20.57 3.40 15.49
C THR A 100 21.19 2.78 16.74
N GLU A 101 22.48 3.01 16.98
CA GLU A 101 23.15 2.55 18.19
C GLU A 101 22.69 3.33 19.41
N PHE A 102 22.39 4.63 19.32
CA PHE A 102 21.78 5.39 20.42
C PHE A 102 20.45 4.78 20.87
N GLN A 103 19.58 4.40 19.95
CA GLN A 103 18.31 3.75 20.28
C GLN A 103 18.54 2.41 20.98
N THR A 104 19.32 1.51 20.38
CA THR A 104 19.57 0.16 20.91
C THR A 104 20.39 0.16 22.21
N SER A 105 21.25 1.15 22.41
CA SER A 105 22.12 1.24 23.59
C SER A 105 21.52 2.01 24.75
N LEU A 106 20.67 3.02 24.50
CA LEU A 106 20.11 3.88 25.56
C LEU A 106 18.64 3.60 25.88
N ALA A 107 17.87 3.06 24.94
CA ALA A 107 16.44 2.81 25.11
C ALA A 107 16.13 1.30 25.05
N PRO A 108 16.33 0.55 26.16
CA PRO A 108 16.03 -0.89 26.19
C PRO A 108 14.54 -1.19 25.97
N TYR A 109 13.67 -0.22 26.24
CA TYR A 109 12.24 -0.30 25.98
C TYR A 109 11.80 0.90 25.13
N PRO A 110 10.97 0.71 24.08
CA PRO A 110 10.55 1.79 23.18
C PRO A 110 9.89 2.98 23.87
N ARG A 111 9.16 2.77 24.97
CA ARG A 111 8.49 3.86 25.73
C ARG A 111 9.40 4.54 26.76
N ILE A 112 10.56 3.98 27.07
CA ILE A 112 11.50 4.50 28.07
C ILE A 112 12.74 5.01 27.33
N HIS A 113 12.54 6.01 26.49
CA HIS A 113 13.56 6.56 25.58
C HIS A 113 14.04 7.96 26.00
N PHE A 114 14.02 8.25 27.30
CA PHE A 114 14.42 9.55 27.87
C PHE A 114 15.74 9.45 28.64
N PRO A 115 16.89 9.37 27.95
CA PRO A 115 18.18 9.38 28.63
C PRO A 115 18.46 10.76 29.25
N LEU A 116 18.97 10.72 30.47
CA LEU A 116 19.54 11.85 31.17
C LEU A 116 20.94 12.15 30.62
N ALA A 117 21.16 13.39 30.19
CA ALA A 117 22.49 13.89 29.86
C ALA A 117 23.17 14.47 31.10
N THR A 118 24.48 14.33 31.18
CA THR A 118 25.37 14.99 32.17
C THR A 118 26.64 15.36 31.44
N ASN A 119 27.22 16.52 31.75
CA ASN A 119 28.46 16.95 31.11
C ASN A 119 29.50 17.30 32.17
N GLY A 120 30.73 16.85 31.95
CA GLY A 120 31.86 17.11 32.83
C GLY A 120 33.13 17.36 32.01
N PRO A 121 33.94 18.37 32.32
CA PRO A 121 33.75 19.37 33.37
C PRO A 121 32.96 20.60 32.88
N VAL A 122 32.29 21.28 33.81
CA VAL A 122 31.68 22.61 33.59
C VAL A 122 32.42 23.59 34.49
N ILE A 123 33.36 24.34 33.93
CA ILE A 123 34.25 25.26 34.67
C ILE A 123 34.29 26.62 33.96
N SER A 124 34.33 27.70 34.75
CA SER A 124 34.52 29.07 34.25
C SER A 124 35.92 29.30 33.69
N ALA A 125 36.05 30.22 32.73
CA ALA A 125 37.34 30.58 32.12
C ALA A 125 38.41 31.00 33.15
N GLU A 126 38.00 31.58 34.28
CA GLU A 126 38.89 32.02 35.36
C GLU A 126 39.44 30.85 36.18
N LYS A 127 38.60 29.86 36.50
CA LYS A 127 38.96 28.70 37.34
C LYS A 127 39.80 27.65 36.59
N ALA A 128 39.78 27.65 35.26
CA ALA A 128 40.45 26.61 34.48
C ALA A 128 41.98 26.65 34.51
N TYR A 129 42.60 27.74 34.95
CA TYR A 129 44.05 27.81 35.12
C TYR A 129 44.55 27.09 36.38
N CYS A 130 43.67 26.82 37.35
CA CYS A 130 44.06 26.27 38.64
C CYS A 130 44.11 24.74 38.67
N GLU A 131 43.32 24.05 37.85
CA GLU A 131 43.16 22.59 37.95
C GLU A 131 43.21 21.90 36.58
N GLN A 132 44.16 20.99 36.40
CA GLN A 132 44.14 20.02 35.31
C GLN A 132 43.35 18.79 35.76
N LEU A 133 42.18 18.59 35.18
CA LEU A 133 41.33 17.44 35.51
C LEU A 133 41.79 16.19 34.74
N SER A 134 41.96 15.09 35.48
CA SER A 134 42.27 13.78 34.87
C SER A 134 41.02 13.17 34.24
N VAL A 135 41.19 12.10 33.44
CA VAL A 135 40.05 11.34 32.88
C VAL A 135 39.18 10.78 34.02
N ALA A 136 39.78 10.31 35.10
CA ALA A 136 39.04 9.81 36.26
C ALA A 136 38.20 10.91 36.93
N ASP A 137 38.71 12.13 37.04
CA ASP A 137 38.01 13.25 37.70
C ASP A 137 36.79 13.68 36.89
N ILE A 138 36.93 13.85 35.57
CA ILE A 138 35.81 14.22 34.70
C ILE A 138 34.75 13.10 34.64
N THR A 139 35.16 11.83 34.69
CA THR A 139 34.24 10.70 34.72
C THR A 139 33.49 10.63 36.03
N ASN A 140 34.16 10.88 37.17
CA ASN A 140 33.48 10.99 38.47
C ASN A 140 32.49 12.15 38.50
N ALA A 141 32.85 13.31 37.93
CA ALA A 141 31.99 14.47 37.84
C ALA A 141 30.68 14.18 37.09
N CYS A 142 30.67 13.25 36.14
CA CYS A 142 29.46 12.80 35.45
C CYS A 142 28.47 12.03 36.33
N PHE A 143 28.88 11.49 37.48
CA PHE A 143 27.97 10.83 38.42
C PHE A 143 27.51 11.74 39.54
N GLU A 144 28.08 12.94 39.65
CA GLU A 144 27.64 13.93 40.62
C GLU A 144 26.28 14.52 40.22
N PRO A 145 25.30 14.56 41.14
CA PRO A 145 24.01 15.18 40.87
C PRO A 145 24.16 16.61 40.34
N ALA A 146 25.13 17.36 40.88
CA ALA A 146 25.42 18.75 40.55
C ALA A 146 25.58 19.06 39.06
N ASN A 147 25.97 18.08 38.22
CA ASN A 147 26.30 18.30 36.81
C ASN A 147 25.26 17.73 35.82
N GLN A 148 24.16 17.17 36.34
CA GLN A 148 23.09 16.59 35.54
C GLN A 148 22.40 17.66 34.69
N MET A 149 21.65 17.29 33.65
CA MET A 149 20.88 18.27 32.87
C MET A 149 19.40 18.31 33.24
N VAL A 150 18.95 17.36 34.06
CA VAL A 150 17.59 17.32 34.61
C VAL A 150 17.69 16.99 36.08
N LYS A 151 16.87 17.65 36.89
CA LYS A 151 16.85 17.44 38.34
C LYS A 151 16.18 16.11 38.69
N CYS A 152 16.98 15.08 39.02
CA CYS A 152 16.51 13.81 39.60
C CYS A 152 17.54 13.21 40.55
N ASP A 153 17.11 12.50 41.59
CA ASP A 153 18.06 11.79 42.48
C ASP A 153 18.35 10.38 41.96
N THR A 154 19.44 10.27 41.20
CA THR A 154 19.85 9.00 40.60
C THR A 154 20.31 7.94 41.60
N ARG A 155 20.47 8.28 42.89
CA ARG A 155 20.86 7.32 43.95
C ARG A 155 19.67 6.47 44.43
N LEU A 156 18.44 6.94 44.21
CA LEU A 156 17.22 6.24 44.60
C LEU A 156 16.79 5.17 43.60
N GLY A 157 17.43 5.11 42.43
CA GLY A 157 17.07 4.17 41.37
C GLY A 157 18.24 3.40 40.81
N LYS A 158 17.94 2.61 39.78
CA LYS A 158 18.91 1.82 39.02
C LYS A 158 19.11 2.41 37.64
N TYR A 159 20.33 2.30 37.13
CA TYR A 159 20.64 2.64 35.75
C TYR A 159 20.31 1.48 34.82
N LEU A 160 19.57 1.79 33.76
CA LEU A 160 19.20 0.87 32.68
C LEU A 160 20.29 0.82 31.61
N ALA A 161 20.79 1.98 31.19
CA ALA A 161 21.77 2.11 30.13
C ALA A 161 22.76 3.23 30.43
N ARG A 162 24.00 3.10 29.95
CA ARG A 162 25.12 4.02 30.25
C ARG A 162 26.04 4.16 29.04
N CYS A 163 26.21 5.38 28.57
CA CYS A 163 27.12 5.75 27.50
C CYS A 163 27.98 6.94 27.95
N LEU A 164 29.29 6.87 27.72
CA LEU A 164 30.26 7.94 27.97
C LEU A 164 30.86 8.37 26.64
N LEU A 165 30.73 9.66 26.32
CA LEU A 165 31.23 10.27 25.10
C LEU A 165 32.37 11.22 25.45
N TYR A 166 33.60 10.72 25.39
CA TYR A 166 34.82 11.46 25.68
C TYR A 166 35.27 12.29 24.47
N HIS A 167 35.84 13.46 24.77
CA HIS A 167 36.35 14.42 23.80
C HIS A 167 37.73 14.89 24.22
N GLY A 168 38.64 15.01 23.26
CA GLY A 168 39.98 15.56 23.42
C GLY A 168 41.04 14.53 23.79
N ASP A 169 42.01 14.96 24.60
CA ASP A 169 43.16 14.14 25.01
C ASP A 169 42.75 13.09 26.05
N VAL A 170 42.29 11.94 25.57
CA VAL A 170 41.81 10.81 26.37
C VAL A 170 42.46 9.52 25.87
N VAL A 171 43.10 8.80 26.79
CA VAL A 171 43.76 7.52 26.51
C VAL A 171 42.79 6.37 26.83
N PRO A 172 42.55 5.40 25.92
CA PRO A 172 41.64 4.25 26.12
C PRO A 172 41.97 3.29 27.29
N LYS A 173 43.08 3.53 28.00
CA LYS A 173 43.44 2.81 29.22
C LYS A 173 42.87 3.51 30.45
N ASP A 174 42.86 4.84 30.43
CA ASP A 174 42.48 5.68 31.58
C ASP A 174 40.96 5.74 31.75
N ASP A 175 40.20 5.74 30.66
CA ASP A 175 38.75 5.63 30.67
C ASP A 175 38.28 4.26 31.21
N SER A 176 38.92 3.17 30.79
CA SER A 176 38.64 1.81 31.28
C SER A 176 38.90 1.71 32.78
N ALA A 177 40.03 2.24 33.25
CA ALA A 177 40.36 2.31 34.67
C ALA A 177 39.37 3.19 35.47
N ALA A 178 38.94 4.33 34.91
CA ALA A 178 37.95 5.19 35.52
C ALA A 178 36.58 4.50 35.62
N ILE A 179 36.15 3.80 34.58
CA ILE A 179 34.90 3.04 34.55
C ILE A 179 34.92 1.91 35.58
N ASP A 180 36.02 1.18 35.71
CA ASP A 180 36.14 0.11 36.69
C ASP A 180 36.09 0.66 38.12
N THR A 181 36.67 1.83 38.37
CA THR A 181 36.53 2.55 39.64
C THR A 181 35.08 2.98 39.92
N ILE A 182 34.34 3.38 38.89
CA ILE A 182 32.91 3.71 39.04
C ILE A 182 32.07 2.47 39.36
N LYS A 183 32.36 1.32 38.75
CA LYS A 183 31.63 0.07 38.99
C LYS A 183 31.78 -0.44 40.43
N THR A 184 32.86 -0.10 41.14
CA THR A 184 33.05 -0.51 42.54
C THR A 184 32.27 0.35 43.53
N LYS A 185 31.73 1.51 43.12
CA LYS A 185 30.98 2.40 44.01
C LYS A 185 29.58 1.85 44.30
N HIS A 186 29.32 1.53 45.57
CA HIS A 186 28.01 1.04 46.03
C HIS A 186 26.84 2.01 45.84
N SER A 187 27.11 3.32 45.70
CA SER A 187 26.09 4.33 45.44
C SER A 187 25.51 4.26 44.03
N ILE A 188 26.11 3.49 43.13
CA ILE A 188 25.74 3.40 41.71
C ILE A 188 25.23 1.97 41.47
N GLN A 189 23.91 1.82 41.36
CA GLN A 189 23.26 0.53 41.16
C GLN A 189 22.82 0.33 39.71
N PHE A 190 23.09 -0.86 39.17
CA PHE A 190 22.71 -1.25 37.81
C PHE A 190 21.60 -2.30 37.84
N VAL A 191 20.85 -2.42 36.75
CA VAL A 191 19.88 -3.52 36.60
C VAL A 191 20.59 -4.82 36.19
N ASP A 192 20.12 -5.94 36.73
CA ASP A 192 20.82 -7.24 36.61
C ASP A 192 20.66 -7.89 35.22
N TRP A 193 19.62 -7.52 34.49
CA TRP A 193 19.23 -8.11 33.20
C TRP A 193 19.80 -7.38 31.98
N TYR A 194 20.40 -6.19 32.16
CA TYR A 194 21.02 -5.44 31.07
C TYR A 194 22.55 -5.60 31.14
N PRO A 195 23.25 -5.83 30.01
CA PRO A 195 24.70 -6.06 30.02
C PRO A 195 25.42 -4.95 30.79
N THR A 196 26.27 -5.36 31.73
CA THR A 196 26.91 -4.50 32.73
C THR A 196 27.97 -3.54 32.16
N GLY A 197 28.21 -3.56 30.85
CA GLY A 197 29.18 -2.72 30.16
C GLY A 197 28.73 -1.27 29.99
N PHE A 198 29.69 -0.35 30.11
CA PHE A 198 29.53 1.03 29.65
C PHE A 198 29.81 1.06 28.14
N LYS A 199 28.97 1.77 27.39
CA LYS A 199 29.30 2.15 26.02
C LYS A 199 30.21 3.36 26.05
N VAL A 200 31.32 3.34 25.30
CA VAL A 200 32.33 4.40 25.37
C VAL A 200 32.68 4.89 23.98
N GLY A 201 32.34 6.14 23.67
CA GLY A 201 32.80 6.83 22.46
C GLY A 201 33.98 7.75 22.80
N ILE A 202 35.01 7.76 21.95
CA ILE A 202 36.17 8.68 22.11
C ILE A 202 36.37 9.44 20.81
N ASN A 203 36.26 10.76 20.90
CA ASN A 203 36.66 11.71 19.87
C ASN A 203 37.95 12.42 20.31
N TYR A 204 39.01 12.32 19.52
CA TYR A 204 40.30 12.93 19.86
C TYR A 204 40.35 14.45 19.67
N GLN A 205 39.34 15.04 19.04
CA GLN A 205 39.26 16.49 18.91
C GLN A 205 38.86 17.14 20.25
N PRO A 206 39.60 18.16 20.73
CA PRO A 206 39.25 18.83 21.96
C PRO A 206 37.93 19.61 21.83
N PRO A 207 37.14 19.73 22.91
CA PRO A 207 35.94 20.57 22.92
C PRO A 207 36.24 22.00 22.49
N THR A 208 35.43 22.52 21.57
CA THR A 208 35.56 23.91 21.11
C THR A 208 34.58 24.79 21.87
N VAL A 209 35.08 25.87 22.48
CA VAL A 209 34.26 26.87 23.18
C VAL A 209 33.92 28.04 22.27
N VAL A 210 32.74 28.62 22.46
CA VAL A 210 32.32 29.84 21.75
C VAL A 210 33.11 31.02 22.29
N PRO A 211 33.74 31.86 21.45
CA PRO A 211 34.40 33.08 21.89
C PRO A 211 33.43 34.00 22.65
N GLY A 212 33.83 34.48 23.83
CA GLY A 212 32.96 35.25 24.72
C GLY A 212 31.93 34.41 25.50
N GLY A 213 31.98 33.08 25.39
CA GLY A 213 31.24 32.17 26.25
C GLY A 213 31.86 32.06 27.65
N GLY A 214 31.04 31.73 28.65
CA GLY A 214 31.49 31.57 30.04
C GLY A 214 32.28 30.29 30.33
N LEU A 215 32.36 29.36 29.37
CA LEU A 215 33.04 28.08 29.53
C LEU A 215 34.53 28.20 29.19
N ALA A 216 35.36 27.59 30.04
CA ALA A 216 36.78 27.50 29.80
C ALA A 216 37.13 26.55 28.65
N LYS A 217 38.25 26.85 27.97
CA LYS A 217 38.85 25.91 27.04
C LYS A 217 39.51 24.77 27.83
N VAL A 218 38.99 23.56 27.64
CA VAL A 218 39.50 22.35 28.30
C VAL A 218 40.15 21.41 27.28
N GLN A 219 41.17 20.67 27.71
CA GLN A 219 41.84 19.66 26.87
C GLN A 219 41.01 18.39 26.71
N ARG A 220 40.12 18.13 27.67
CA ARG A 220 39.28 16.94 27.71
C ARG A 220 37.93 17.24 28.36
N ALA A 221 36.89 16.58 27.85
CA ALA A 221 35.55 16.59 28.43
C ALA A 221 34.86 15.25 28.17
N VAL A 222 33.77 15.00 28.90
CA VAL A 222 32.95 13.81 28.77
C VAL A 222 31.48 14.19 28.91
N CYS A 223 30.67 13.70 27.97
CA CYS A 223 29.23 13.73 28.09
C CYS A 223 28.74 12.32 28.43
N MET A 224 28.09 12.17 29.58
CA MET A 224 27.44 10.92 29.96
C MET A 224 25.97 10.96 29.56
N LEU A 225 25.54 9.95 28.83
CA LEU A 225 24.14 9.66 28.55
C LEU A 225 23.74 8.43 29.33
N ARG A 226 22.69 8.53 30.14
CA ARG A 226 22.23 7.39 30.93
C ARG A 226 20.73 7.32 31.00
N ASN A 227 20.20 6.13 30.86
CA ASN A 227 18.81 5.87 31.12
C ASN A 227 18.67 5.32 32.55
N THR A 228 17.76 5.90 33.33
CA THR A 228 17.55 5.56 34.74
C THR A 228 16.06 5.60 35.05
N ILE A 229 15.61 4.70 35.92
CA ILE A 229 14.22 4.67 36.37
C ILE A 229 13.81 5.93 37.16
N THR A 230 14.78 6.64 37.73
CA THR A 230 14.55 7.91 38.47
C THR A 230 14.08 9.03 37.57
N PHE A 231 14.17 8.86 36.24
CA PHE A 231 13.62 9.80 35.29
C PHE A 231 12.08 9.95 35.39
N ALA A 232 11.40 9.04 36.10
CA ALA A 232 9.99 9.20 36.46
C ALA A 232 9.71 10.41 37.37
N GLU A 233 10.69 10.89 38.16
CA GLU A 233 10.50 12.03 39.07
C GLU A 233 10.15 13.35 38.34
N PRO A 234 10.91 13.79 37.30
CA PRO A 234 10.52 14.93 36.47
C PRO A 234 9.12 14.83 35.88
N TRP A 235 8.70 13.63 35.44
CA TRP A 235 7.35 13.40 34.92
C TRP A 235 6.30 13.57 36.01
N ALA A 236 6.49 12.95 37.18
CA ALA A 236 5.57 13.09 38.30
C ALA A 236 5.40 14.56 38.76
N ARG A 237 6.47 15.37 38.72
CA ARG A 237 6.38 16.82 39.01
C ARG A 237 5.52 17.56 37.98
N LEU A 238 5.59 17.15 36.71
CA LEU A 238 4.86 17.79 35.62
C LEU A 238 3.38 17.34 35.64
N ASP A 239 3.13 16.05 35.85
CA ASP A 239 1.80 15.48 36.06
C ASP A 239 1.09 16.14 37.24
N HIS A 240 1.77 16.33 38.37
CA HIS A 240 1.18 17.01 39.52
C HIS A 240 0.73 18.44 39.20
N LYS A 241 1.54 19.20 38.45
CA LYS A 241 1.17 20.56 38.01
C LYS A 241 -0.01 20.52 37.04
N PHE A 242 -0.02 19.56 36.12
CA PHE A 242 -1.11 19.35 35.18
C PHE A 242 -2.41 19.03 35.92
N ASP A 243 -2.39 18.08 36.85
CA ASP A 243 -3.55 17.65 37.65
C ASP A 243 -4.15 18.82 38.44
N LEU A 244 -3.32 19.66 39.05
CA LEU A 244 -3.79 20.84 39.80
C LEU A 244 -4.56 21.82 38.91
N MET A 245 -4.10 22.05 37.69
CA MET A 245 -4.79 22.94 36.74
C MET A 245 -6.02 22.28 36.12
N TYR A 246 -5.90 21.01 35.74
CA TYR A 246 -6.95 20.23 35.10
C TYR A 246 -8.14 19.99 36.04
N ALA A 247 -7.88 19.75 37.34
CA ALA A 247 -8.93 19.61 38.35
C ALA A 247 -9.82 20.86 38.50
N LYS A 248 -9.34 22.03 38.06
CA LYS A 248 -10.09 23.29 38.03
C LYS A 248 -10.56 23.68 36.64
N HIS A 249 -10.34 22.82 35.63
CA HIS A 249 -10.55 23.12 34.22
C HIS A 249 -9.87 24.43 33.77
N ALA A 250 -8.78 24.82 34.44
CA ALA A 250 -8.09 26.06 34.16
C ALA A 250 -7.41 25.96 32.79
N PHE A 251 -7.68 26.92 31.90
CA PHE A 251 -7.17 26.96 30.52
C PHE A 251 -7.62 25.82 29.59
N CYS A 252 -8.46 24.88 30.05
CA CYS A 252 -9.00 23.82 29.21
C CYS A 252 -9.87 24.35 28.05
N VAL A 253 -10.62 25.43 28.26
CA VAL A 253 -11.45 26.04 27.19
C VAL A 253 -10.60 26.56 26.04
N LEU A 254 -9.42 27.13 26.34
CA LEU A 254 -8.48 27.58 25.32
C LEU A 254 -7.93 26.40 24.51
N LEU A 255 -7.54 25.32 25.19
CA LEU A 255 -7.01 24.12 24.54
C LEU A 255 -8.08 23.37 23.72
N CYS A 256 -9.28 23.15 24.28
CA CYS A 256 -10.40 22.55 23.57
C CYS A 256 -10.83 23.42 22.37
N GLY A 257 -10.84 24.75 22.53
CA GLY A 257 -11.13 25.66 21.43
C GLY A 257 -10.12 25.54 20.29
N ILE A 258 -8.82 25.46 20.62
CA ILE A 258 -7.76 25.26 19.62
C ILE A 258 -7.91 23.88 18.94
N GLN A 259 -8.18 22.81 19.69
CA GLN A 259 -8.35 21.46 19.15
C GLN A 259 -9.55 21.36 18.20
N LEU A 260 -10.68 21.94 18.56
CA LEU A 260 -11.86 22.00 17.70
C LEU A 260 -11.56 22.75 16.40
N VAL A 261 -10.85 23.88 16.48
CA VAL A 261 -10.43 24.66 15.31
C VAL A 261 -9.45 23.87 14.43
N GLU A 262 -8.51 23.11 15.02
CA GLU A 262 -7.61 22.25 14.25
C GLU A 262 -8.34 21.10 13.54
N GLU A 263 -9.29 20.45 14.21
CA GLU A 263 -10.12 19.39 13.62
C GLU A 263 -10.98 19.92 12.48
N GLU A 264 -11.61 21.09 12.66
CA GLU A 264 -12.39 21.76 11.64
C GLU A 264 -11.52 22.12 10.42
N ASN A 265 -10.32 22.66 10.63
CA ASN A 265 -9.37 22.94 9.55
C ASN A 265 -8.91 21.69 8.80
N ARG A 266 -8.69 20.55 9.50
CA ARG A 266 -8.37 19.27 8.84
C ARG A 266 -9.55 18.77 8.01
N ALA A 267 -10.77 18.89 8.52
CA ALA A 267 -11.98 18.52 7.81
C ALA A 267 -12.18 19.39 6.55
N LEU A 268 -11.96 20.70 6.65
CA LEU A 268 -12.01 21.63 5.52
C LEU A 268 -11.00 21.26 4.43
N LYS A 269 -9.74 21.01 4.79
CA LYS A 269 -8.71 20.57 3.81
C LYS A 269 -9.10 19.27 3.11
N LYS A 270 -9.63 18.30 3.85
CA LYS A 270 -10.09 17.04 3.27
C LYS A 270 -11.29 17.24 2.33
N ASN A 271 -12.15 18.22 2.61
CA ASN A 271 -13.25 18.59 1.73
C ASN A 271 -12.75 19.31 0.47
N GLU A 272 -11.75 20.18 0.58
CA GLU A 272 -11.09 20.81 -0.57
C GLU A 272 -10.49 19.74 -1.50
N GLU A 273 -9.73 18.79 -0.98
CA GLU A 273 -9.17 17.67 -1.76
C GLU A 273 -10.26 16.83 -2.45
N ARG A 274 -11.39 16.58 -1.77
CA ARG A 274 -12.54 15.89 -2.38
C ARG A 274 -13.20 16.72 -3.48
N LEU A 275 -13.30 18.03 -3.31
CA LEU A 275 -13.86 18.93 -4.30
C LEU A 275 -12.99 18.93 -5.56
N GLU A 276 -11.66 19.02 -5.42
CA GLU A 276 -10.72 18.93 -6.54
C GLU A 276 -10.89 17.62 -7.32
N LEU A 277 -11.04 16.49 -6.62
CA LEU A 277 -11.30 15.20 -7.26
C LEU A 277 -12.63 15.19 -8.01
N GLN A 278 -13.69 15.76 -7.43
CA GLN A 278 -15.00 15.87 -8.09
C GLN A 278 -14.94 16.78 -9.32
N GLU A 279 -14.18 17.88 -9.26
CA GLU A 279 -13.97 18.75 -10.42
C GLU A 279 -13.25 18.01 -11.55
N PHE A 280 -12.25 17.19 -11.23
CA PHE A 280 -11.58 16.36 -12.21
C PHE A 280 -12.55 15.35 -12.86
N GLN A 281 -13.34 14.64 -12.06
CA GLN A 281 -14.36 13.71 -12.56
C GLN A 281 -15.42 14.41 -13.41
N LEU A 282 -15.82 15.63 -13.04
CA LEU A 282 -16.78 16.42 -13.81
C LEU A 282 -16.20 16.81 -15.18
N LYS A 283 -14.92 17.19 -15.25
CA LYS A 283 -14.24 17.49 -16.52
C LYS A 283 -14.17 16.26 -17.42
N GLU A 284 -13.86 15.10 -16.85
CA GLU A 284 -13.82 13.84 -17.58
C GLU A 284 -15.21 13.45 -18.11
N ALA A 285 -16.25 13.52 -17.27
CA ALA A 285 -17.62 13.24 -17.67
C ALA A 285 -18.12 14.19 -18.77
N LYS A 286 -17.75 15.48 -18.70
CA LYS A 286 -18.04 16.45 -19.77
C LYS A 286 -17.38 16.06 -21.09
N HIS A 287 -16.10 15.68 -21.05
CA HIS A 287 -15.39 15.23 -22.26
C HIS A 287 -16.05 13.99 -22.89
N ILE A 288 -16.48 13.03 -22.07
CA ILE A 288 -17.19 11.83 -22.53
C ILE A 288 -18.54 12.21 -23.16
N ALA A 289 -19.30 13.12 -22.55
CA ALA A 289 -20.56 13.59 -23.11
C ALA A 289 -20.36 14.30 -24.45
N GLU A 290 -19.37 15.19 -24.56
CA GLU A 290 -19.03 15.87 -25.82
C GLU A 290 -18.62 14.89 -26.93
N GLU A 291 -17.87 13.82 -26.59
CA GLU A 291 -17.56 12.76 -27.55
C GLU A 291 -18.79 11.97 -28.00
N ALA A 292 -19.71 11.70 -27.07
CA ALA A 292 -20.96 11.02 -27.40
C ALA A 292 -21.81 11.88 -28.34
N ASP A 293 -21.97 13.18 -28.03
CA ASP A 293 -22.72 14.12 -28.87
C ASP A 293 -22.12 14.22 -30.28
N ARG A 294 -20.79 14.29 -30.41
CA ARG A 294 -20.11 14.25 -31.72
C ARG A 294 -20.45 12.98 -32.51
N LYS A 295 -20.47 11.81 -31.86
CA LYS A 295 -20.84 10.54 -32.49
C LYS A 295 -22.32 10.51 -32.88
N TYR A 296 -23.20 11.02 -32.02
CA TYR A 296 -24.64 11.12 -32.33
C TYR A 296 -24.89 12.03 -33.53
N GLU A 297 -24.23 13.19 -33.62
CA GLU A 297 -24.32 14.07 -34.79
C GLU A 297 -23.81 13.41 -36.08
N GLU A 298 -22.75 12.59 -35.99
CA GLU A 298 -22.24 11.86 -37.16
C GLU A 298 -23.22 10.77 -37.61
N VAL A 299 -23.81 10.04 -36.66
CA VAL A 299 -24.84 9.02 -36.94
C VAL A 299 -26.08 9.68 -37.54
N ALA A 300 -26.56 10.80 -36.98
CA ALA A 300 -27.70 11.54 -37.49
C ALA A 300 -27.45 12.02 -38.93
N ARG A 301 -26.27 12.56 -39.23
CA ARG A 301 -25.89 12.95 -40.59
C ARG A 301 -25.90 11.76 -41.56
N LYS A 302 -25.36 10.60 -41.16
CA LYS A 302 -25.39 9.38 -41.99
C LYS A 302 -26.81 8.89 -42.23
N LEU A 303 -27.68 8.97 -41.22
CA LEU A 303 -29.08 8.55 -41.33
C LEU A 303 -29.81 9.38 -42.42
N VAL A 304 -29.67 10.70 -42.41
CA VAL A 304 -30.30 11.57 -43.43
C VAL A 304 -29.83 11.22 -44.84
N ILE A 305 -28.55 10.89 -45.03
CA ILE A 305 -28.02 10.47 -46.34
C ILE A 305 -28.67 9.15 -46.79
N ILE A 306 -28.77 8.18 -45.87
CA ILE A 306 -29.38 6.86 -46.15
C ILE A 306 -30.86 7.01 -46.46
N GLU A 307 -31.60 7.83 -45.71
CA GLU A 307 -33.01 8.12 -45.97
C GLU A 307 -33.20 8.73 -47.37
N GLY A 308 -32.35 9.68 -47.76
CA GLY A 308 -32.39 10.26 -49.11
C GLY A 308 -31.99 9.30 -50.23
N ASP A 309 -31.06 8.36 -49.97
CA ASP A 309 -30.73 7.30 -50.92
C ASP A 309 -31.88 6.28 -51.06
N LEU A 310 -32.56 5.97 -49.94
CA LEU A 310 -33.74 5.10 -49.92
C LEU A 310 -34.88 5.70 -50.75
N GLU A 311 -35.21 6.98 -50.55
CA GLU A 311 -36.25 7.67 -51.31
C GLU A 311 -35.95 7.64 -52.82
N ARG A 312 -34.70 7.89 -53.23
CA ARG A 312 -34.29 7.75 -54.65
C ARG A 312 -34.41 6.32 -55.17
N THR A 313 -34.17 5.31 -54.35
CA THR A 313 -34.36 3.91 -54.76
C THR A 313 -35.83 3.54 -54.88
N GLU A 314 -36.69 4.09 -54.02
CA GLU A 314 -38.14 3.92 -54.08
C GLU A 314 -38.71 4.57 -55.34
N GLU A 315 -38.36 5.81 -55.64
CA GLU A 315 -38.76 6.48 -56.90
C GLU A 315 -38.36 5.67 -58.14
N ARG A 316 -37.15 5.09 -58.14
CA ARG A 316 -36.69 4.21 -59.24
C ARG A 316 -37.49 2.93 -59.33
N ALA A 317 -37.84 2.33 -58.19
CA ALA A 317 -38.67 1.13 -58.14
C ALA A 317 -40.08 1.41 -58.66
N GLU A 318 -40.71 2.51 -58.24
CA GLU A 318 -42.02 2.94 -58.74
C GLU A 318 -42.01 3.18 -60.26
N LEU A 319 -40.96 3.83 -60.77
CA LEU A 319 -40.81 4.07 -62.21
C LEU A 319 -40.64 2.75 -62.99
N ALA A 320 -39.90 1.79 -62.43
CA ALA A 320 -39.77 0.44 -62.98
C ALA A 320 -41.10 -0.32 -62.96
N GLU A 321 -41.86 -0.24 -61.87
CA GLU A 321 -43.21 -0.81 -61.78
C GLU A 321 -44.15 -0.20 -62.81
N SER A 322 -44.14 1.12 -63.00
CA SER A 322 -44.95 1.79 -64.02
C SER A 322 -44.61 1.29 -65.42
N ARG A 323 -43.31 1.10 -65.73
CA ARG A 323 -42.88 0.51 -67.01
C ARG A 323 -43.32 -0.94 -67.16
N CYS A 324 -43.30 -1.74 -66.08
CA CYS A 324 -43.84 -3.10 -66.11
C CYS A 324 -45.34 -3.07 -66.39
N ARG A 325 -46.11 -2.19 -65.72
CA ARG A 325 -47.54 -2.02 -65.97
C ARG A 325 -47.84 -1.60 -67.42
N GLU A 326 -47.06 -0.66 -67.98
CA GLU A 326 -47.17 -0.28 -69.38
C GLU A 326 -46.85 -1.43 -70.35
N MET A 327 -45.84 -2.26 -70.05
CA MET A 327 -45.54 -3.47 -70.82
C MET A 327 -46.67 -4.50 -70.72
N ASP A 328 -47.23 -4.72 -69.53
CA ASP A 328 -48.39 -5.59 -69.33
C ASP A 328 -49.62 -5.10 -70.09
N GLU A 329 -49.82 -3.78 -70.15
CA GLU A 329 -50.91 -3.15 -70.88
C GLU A 329 -50.70 -3.17 -72.41
N GLN A 330 -49.45 -3.05 -72.87
CA GLN A 330 -49.08 -3.31 -74.26
C GLN A 330 -49.29 -4.76 -74.66
N ILE A 331 -48.98 -5.73 -73.78
CA ILE A 331 -49.31 -7.14 -73.98
C ILE A 331 -50.83 -7.30 -74.13
N ARG A 332 -51.63 -6.65 -73.27
CA ARG A 332 -53.10 -6.63 -73.38
C ARG A 332 -53.63 -5.99 -74.67
N LEU A 333 -53.00 -4.92 -75.16
CA LEU A 333 -53.36 -4.29 -76.44
C LEU A 333 -52.91 -5.14 -77.64
N MET A 334 -51.81 -5.88 -77.50
CA MET A 334 -51.34 -6.86 -78.49
C MET A 334 -52.31 -8.05 -78.56
N ASP A 335 -52.90 -8.46 -77.43
CA ASP A 335 -54.02 -9.41 -77.40
C ASP A 335 -55.20 -8.90 -78.26
N GLN A 336 -55.56 -7.62 -78.18
CA GLN A 336 -56.77 -7.12 -78.86
C GLN A 336 -56.66 -6.93 -80.39
N LYS A 337 -55.46 -6.95 -80.98
CA LYS A 337 -55.27 -6.84 -82.45
C LYS A 337 -54.79 -8.12 -83.13
N CYS A 338 -54.32 -9.12 -82.39
CA CYS A 338 -53.79 -10.37 -82.95
C CYS A 338 -54.60 -11.63 -82.59
N LEU A 339 -55.73 -11.53 -81.90
CA LEU A 339 -56.47 -12.72 -81.45
C LEU A 339 -57.17 -13.49 -82.57
N SER A 340 -57.69 -12.87 -83.64
CA SER A 340 -58.44 -13.64 -84.66
C SER A 340 -57.56 -14.44 -85.63
N ALA A 341 -56.33 -14.01 -85.92
CA ALA A 341 -55.42 -14.72 -86.83
C ALA A 341 -54.48 -15.71 -86.11
N ALA A 342 -54.32 -15.55 -84.78
CA ALA A 342 -53.59 -16.48 -83.94
C ALA A 342 -54.51 -17.61 -83.43
N GLU A 343 -55.77 -17.33 -83.05
CA GLU A 343 -56.73 -18.37 -82.62
C GLU A 343 -56.91 -19.46 -83.68
N GLU A 344 -57.01 -19.14 -84.97
CA GLU A 344 -57.10 -20.15 -86.04
C GLU A 344 -55.83 -21.02 -86.15
N LYS A 345 -54.65 -20.45 -85.91
CA LYS A 345 -53.37 -21.17 -85.97
C LYS A 345 -53.06 -21.99 -84.72
N TYR A 346 -53.50 -21.52 -83.56
CA TYR A 346 -53.35 -22.23 -82.29
C TYR A 346 -54.43 -23.29 -82.12
N SER A 347 -55.67 -23.07 -82.55
CA SER A 347 -56.73 -24.10 -82.61
C SER A 347 -56.32 -25.26 -83.51
N GLN A 348 -55.76 -25.01 -84.70
CA GLN A 348 -55.25 -26.10 -85.55
C GLN A 348 -54.03 -26.84 -84.96
N LYS A 349 -53.29 -26.22 -84.05
CA LYS A 349 -52.21 -26.89 -83.31
C LYS A 349 -52.75 -27.64 -82.11
N GLU A 350 -53.74 -27.10 -81.43
CA GLU A 350 -54.43 -27.71 -80.30
C GLU A 350 -55.13 -28.99 -80.74
N ASP A 351 -55.85 -28.98 -81.87
CA ASP A 351 -56.47 -30.19 -82.45
C ASP A 351 -55.41 -31.26 -82.79
N LYS A 352 -54.25 -30.85 -83.31
CA LYS A 352 -53.14 -31.79 -83.62
C LYS A 352 -52.48 -32.36 -82.37
N TYR A 353 -52.28 -31.53 -81.35
CA TYR A 353 -51.73 -31.98 -80.08
C TYR A 353 -52.75 -32.83 -79.31
N GLU A 354 -54.04 -32.58 -79.44
CA GLU A 354 -55.10 -33.39 -78.85
C GLU A 354 -55.17 -34.79 -79.51
N GLU A 355 -55.02 -34.86 -80.84
CA GLU A 355 -54.89 -36.12 -81.58
C GLU A 355 -53.61 -36.88 -81.20
N GLU A 356 -52.45 -36.19 -81.08
CA GLU A 356 -51.19 -36.79 -80.63
C GLU A 356 -51.26 -37.27 -79.17
N VAL A 357 -51.87 -36.49 -78.27
CA VAL A 357 -52.08 -36.88 -76.88
C VAL A 357 -53.00 -38.09 -76.81
N LYS A 358 -54.04 -38.17 -77.63
CA LYS A 358 -54.94 -39.33 -77.70
C LYS A 358 -54.19 -40.59 -78.16
N ILE A 359 -53.38 -40.50 -79.21
CA ILE A 359 -52.54 -41.61 -79.70
C ILE A 359 -51.51 -42.04 -78.64
N LEU A 360 -50.88 -41.09 -77.96
CA LEU A 360 -49.92 -41.37 -76.89
C LEU A 360 -50.60 -41.98 -75.65
N THR A 361 -51.82 -41.55 -75.34
CA THR A 361 -52.63 -42.10 -74.23
C THR A 361 -53.08 -43.53 -74.52
N ASP A 362 -53.47 -43.84 -75.76
CA ASP A 362 -53.83 -45.20 -76.17
C ASP A 362 -52.59 -46.12 -76.15
N LYS A 363 -51.43 -45.62 -76.59
CA LYS A 363 -50.15 -46.35 -76.48
C LYS A 363 -49.72 -46.55 -75.03
N LEU A 364 -49.97 -45.58 -74.15
CA LEU A 364 -49.68 -45.70 -72.72
C LEU A 364 -50.54 -46.79 -72.09
N LYS A 365 -51.85 -46.83 -72.37
CA LYS A 365 -52.75 -47.90 -71.90
C LYS A 365 -52.32 -49.28 -72.40
N GLU A 366 -51.86 -49.39 -73.64
CA GLU A 366 -51.35 -50.65 -74.19
C GLU A 366 -50.03 -51.08 -73.51
N ALA A 367 -49.17 -50.12 -73.16
CA ALA A 367 -47.95 -50.37 -72.39
C ALA A 367 -48.24 -50.76 -70.94
N GLU A 368 -49.21 -50.10 -70.29
CA GLU A 368 -49.65 -50.40 -68.92
C GLU A 368 -50.24 -51.81 -68.82
N THR A 369 -51.11 -52.20 -69.76
CA THR A 369 -51.66 -53.57 -69.78
C THR A 369 -50.59 -54.64 -70.02
N ARG A 370 -49.53 -54.35 -70.80
CA ARG A 370 -48.36 -55.25 -70.91
C ARG A 370 -47.54 -55.29 -69.63
N ALA A 371 -47.35 -54.15 -68.97
CA ALA A 371 -46.62 -54.08 -67.71
C ALA A 371 -47.35 -54.87 -66.61
N GLU A 372 -48.67 -54.73 -66.47
CA GLU A 372 -49.48 -55.53 -65.52
C GLU A 372 -49.38 -57.03 -65.79
N PHE A 373 -49.35 -57.45 -67.05
CA PHE A 373 -49.16 -58.86 -67.39
C PHE A 373 -47.76 -59.36 -66.99
N ALA A 374 -46.73 -58.56 -67.24
CA ALA A 374 -45.36 -58.87 -66.85
C ALA A 374 -45.21 -58.93 -65.32
N GLU A 375 -45.82 -58.00 -64.57
CA GLU A 375 -45.83 -58.01 -63.10
C GLU A 375 -46.51 -59.27 -62.54
N ARG A 376 -47.63 -59.71 -63.13
CA ARG A 376 -48.26 -60.98 -62.74
C ARG A 376 -47.37 -62.20 -63.03
N SER A 377 -46.57 -62.16 -64.09
CA SER A 377 -45.59 -63.21 -64.37
C SER A 377 -44.43 -63.19 -63.38
N VAL A 378 -43.91 -62.01 -63.02
CA VAL A 378 -42.86 -61.86 -62.00
C VAL A 378 -43.35 -62.36 -60.63
N ALA A 379 -44.56 -61.98 -60.20
CA ALA A 379 -45.13 -62.44 -58.94
C ALA A 379 -45.31 -63.98 -58.89
N LYS A 380 -45.63 -64.63 -60.02
CA LYS A 380 -45.65 -66.09 -60.11
C LYS A 380 -44.26 -66.70 -59.98
N LEU A 381 -43.25 -66.10 -60.62
CA LEU A 381 -41.87 -66.55 -60.54
C LEU A 381 -41.30 -66.39 -59.13
N GLU A 382 -41.57 -65.27 -58.46
CA GLU A 382 -41.19 -65.03 -57.06
C GLU A 382 -41.80 -66.08 -56.13
N LYS A 383 -43.09 -66.44 -56.32
CA LYS A 383 -43.70 -67.52 -55.53
C LYS A 383 -42.99 -68.86 -55.75
N THR A 384 -42.63 -69.18 -56.99
CA THR A 384 -41.86 -70.41 -57.26
C THR A 384 -40.44 -70.36 -56.71
N ILE A 385 -39.79 -69.19 -56.68
CA ILE A 385 -38.47 -69.02 -56.05
C ILE A 385 -38.58 -69.27 -54.55
N ASN A 386 -39.56 -68.66 -53.87
CA ASN A 386 -39.77 -68.89 -52.43
C ASN A 386 -40.05 -70.37 -52.12
N GLU A 387 -40.87 -71.05 -52.93
CA GLU A 387 -41.12 -72.50 -52.76
C GLU A 387 -39.86 -73.36 -52.97
N LEU A 388 -38.95 -72.94 -53.87
CA LEU A 388 -37.67 -73.62 -54.09
C LEU A 388 -36.66 -73.30 -52.97
N GLU A 389 -36.65 -72.09 -52.44
CA GLU A 389 -35.82 -71.69 -51.30
C GLU A 389 -36.23 -72.44 -50.03
N ASP A 390 -37.53 -72.59 -49.77
CA ASP A 390 -38.05 -73.38 -48.64
C ASP A 390 -37.70 -74.86 -48.78
N LYS A 391 -37.81 -75.42 -50.00
CA LYS A 391 -37.37 -76.81 -50.27
C LYS A 391 -35.87 -76.97 -50.02
N LEU A 392 -35.04 -76.05 -50.52
CA LEU A 392 -33.59 -76.07 -50.33
C LEU A 392 -33.22 -75.97 -48.84
N LYS A 393 -33.94 -75.13 -48.08
CA LYS A 393 -33.76 -75.00 -46.63
C LYS A 393 -34.09 -76.31 -45.91
N CYS A 394 -35.22 -76.93 -46.25
CA CYS A 394 -35.62 -78.22 -45.70
C CYS A 394 -34.58 -79.31 -46.01
N THR A 395 -34.07 -79.39 -47.25
CA THR A 395 -33.01 -80.34 -47.62
C THR A 395 -31.71 -80.07 -46.86
N LYS A 396 -31.35 -78.79 -46.62
CA LYS A 396 -30.18 -78.43 -45.81
C LYS A 396 -30.34 -78.85 -44.35
N GLU A 397 -31.51 -78.65 -43.76
CA GLU A 397 -31.81 -79.07 -42.39
C GLU A 397 -31.80 -80.60 -42.23
N GLU A 398 -32.35 -81.33 -43.20
CA GLU A 398 -32.24 -82.79 -43.28
C GLU A 398 -30.78 -83.24 -43.41
N HIS A 399 -29.99 -82.60 -44.26
CA HIS A 399 -28.57 -82.92 -44.43
C HIS A 399 -27.77 -82.66 -43.14
N LEU A 400 -28.08 -81.57 -42.42
CA LEU A 400 -27.47 -81.22 -41.13
C LEU A 400 -27.88 -82.21 -40.03
N CYS A 401 -29.14 -82.66 -40.04
CA CYS A 401 -29.65 -83.69 -39.13
C CYS A 401 -28.96 -85.03 -39.38
N THR A 402 -28.83 -85.42 -40.65
CA THR A 402 -28.12 -86.64 -41.06
C THR A 402 -26.65 -86.56 -40.67
N GLN A 403 -26.01 -85.40 -40.82
CA GLN A 403 -24.62 -85.18 -40.42
C GLN A 403 -24.45 -85.26 -38.89
N ARG A 404 -25.37 -84.67 -38.10
CA ARG A 404 -25.35 -84.81 -36.63
C ARG A 404 -25.58 -86.25 -36.18
N ILE A 405 -26.51 -86.98 -36.80
CA ILE A 405 -26.71 -88.41 -36.52
C ILE A 405 -25.44 -89.19 -36.88
N LEU A 406 -24.80 -88.90 -38.01
CA LEU A 406 -23.55 -89.57 -38.39
C LEU A 406 -22.42 -89.30 -37.38
N ASP A 407 -22.24 -88.05 -36.96
CA ASP A 407 -21.24 -87.67 -35.93
C ASP A 407 -21.55 -88.33 -34.57
N GLN A 408 -22.83 -88.46 -34.22
CA GLN A 408 -23.28 -89.14 -33.00
C GLN A 408 -23.09 -90.66 -33.07
N THR A 409 -23.31 -91.28 -34.24
CA THR A 409 -22.99 -92.70 -34.49
C THR A 409 -21.48 -92.95 -34.45
N LEU A 410 -20.67 -92.01 -34.97
CA LEU A 410 -19.21 -92.06 -34.90
C LEU A 410 -18.70 -91.97 -33.46
N LEU A 411 -19.33 -91.15 -32.60
CA LEU A 411 -19.02 -91.10 -31.17
C LEU A 411 -19.39 -92.40 -30.44
N VAL A 412 -20.57 -92.98 -30.73
CA VAL A 412 -21.00 -94.26 -30.12
C VAL A 412 -20.12 -95.44 -30.57
N LEU A 413 -19.60 -95.42 -31.80
CA LEU A 413 -18.65 -96.43 -32.30
C LEU A 413 -17.22 -96.26 -31.76
N ASN A 414 -16.85 -95.08 -31.25
CA ASN A 414 -15.54 -94.85 -30.65
C ASN A 414 -15.52 -95.19 -29.14
N ASP A 415 -16.70 -95.31 -28.51
CA ASP A 415 -16.89 -95.69 -27.10
C ASP A 415 -17.34 -97.17 -26.91
N MET A 416 -17.37 -97.97 -27.99
CA MET A 416 -17.51 -99.44 -28.01
C MET A 416 -16.26 -100.09 -28.59
#